data_AF-A0A518IE47-F1
#
_entry.id   AF-A0A518IE47-F1
#
_cell.length_a   1.000
_cell.length_b   1.000
_cell.length_c   1.000
_cell.angle_alpha   90.00
_cell.angle_beta   90.00
_cell.angle_gamma   90.00
#
_symmetry.space_group_name_H-M   'P 1'
#
loop_
_entity.id
_entity.type
_entity.pdbx_description
1 polymer ?
#
loop_
_entity_poly.entity_id
_entity_poly.type
_entity_poly.pdbx_seq_one_letter_code
_entity_poly.pdbx_strand_id
1 'polypeptide(L)'
;MKRKRYTEEQIAFALRQAESGTAVVEVTRKMGISEQTFYRWKKKFAGMGVAEVRRLKQLEEENKKLKQLVADLSLDKKMLQDVVQGKV
;
A
#
# COMPACT_ATOMS: atom_id res chain seq x y z
N MET A 1 -11.49 5.94 7.28
CA MET A 1 -10.84 6.13 5.97
C MET A 1 -11.90 6.11 4.88
N LYS A 2 -11.92 7.10 3.96
CA LYS A 2 -12.79 7.01 2.77
C LYS A 2 -12.46 5.70 2.04
N ARG A 3 -13.45 4.84 1.81
CA ARG A 3 -13.25 3.60 1.03
C ARG A 3 -12.68 4.00 -0.33
N LYS A 4 -11.48 3.53 -0.66
CA LYS A 4 -10.94 3.70 -2.02
C LYS A 4 -11.92 3.01 -2.98
N ARG A 5 -12.33 3.70 -4.04
CA ARG A 5 -13.28 3.19 -5.04
C ARG A 5 -12.74 1.97 -5.81
N TYR A 6 -11.42 1.85 -5.92
CA TYR A 6 -10.73 0.75 -6.60
C TYR A 6 -9.65 0.15 -5.68
N THR A 7 -9.55 -1.18 -5.67
CA THR A 7 -8.47 -1.89 -4.97
C THR A 7 -7.18 -1.87 -5.78
N GLU A 8 -6.05 -2.11 -5.13
CA GLU A 8 -4.75 -2.07 -5.80
C GLU A 8 -4.59 -3.26 -6.76
N GLU A 9 -5.25 -4.39 -6.48
CA GLU A 9 -5.35 -5.53 -7.39
C GLU A 9 -6.14 -5.18 -8.65
N GLN A 10 -7.25 -4.45 -8.52
CA GLN A 10 -8.05 -3.97 -9.67
C GLN A 10 -7.24 -3.00 -10.53
N ILE A 11 -6.46 -2.12 -9.90
CA ILE A 11 -5.57 -1.19 -10.60
C ILE A 11 -4.48 -1.96 -11.36
N ALA A 12 -3.79 -2.89 -10.71
CA ALA A 12 -2.74 -3.70 -11.32
C ALA A 12 -3.28 -4.57 -12.47
N PHE A 13 -4.50 -5.12 -12.33
CA PHE A 13 -5.16 -5.85 -13.40
C PHE A 13 -5.46 -4.98 -14.63
N ALA A 14 -5.93 -3.75 -14.43
CA ALA A 14 -6.16 -2.80 -15.52
C ALA A 14 -4.86 -2.43 -16.25
N LEU A 15 -3.77 -2.21 -15.51
CA LEU A 15 -2.46 -1.91 -16.10
C LEU A 15 -1.92 -3.10 -16.91
N ARG A 16 -2.03 -4.32 -16.37
CA ARG A 16 -1.59 -5.54 -17.06
C ARG A 16 -2.35 -5.78 -18.38
N GLN A 17 -3.66 -5.52 -18.42
CA GLN A 17 -4.42 -5.63 -19.67
C GLN A 17 -3.88 -4.71 -20.76
N ALA A 18 -3.50 -3.48 -20.41
CA ALA A 18 -2.89 -2.55 -21.36
C ALA A 18 -1.48 -2.99 -21.77
N GLU A 19 -0.69 -3.54 -20.85
CA GLU A 19 0.64 -4.13 -21.13
C GLU A 19 0.54 -5.37 -22.05
N SER A 20 -0.55 -6.14 -21.96
CA SER A 20 -0.83 -7.28 -22.83
C SER A 20 -1.45 -6.90 -24.18
N GLY A 21 -1.56 -5.61 -24.50
CA GLY A 21 -2.00 -5.12 -25.81
C GLY A 21 -3.45 -4.62 -25.89
N THR A 22 -4.23 -4.64 -24.80
CA THR A 22 -5.58 -4.05 -24.81
C THR A 22 -5.48 -2.53 -24.89
N ALA A 23 -6.27 -1.91 -25.77
CA ALA A 23 -6.28 -0.45 -25.90
C ALA A 23 -6.68 0.22 -24.56
N VAL A 24 -5.95 1.27 -24.17
CA VAL A 24 -6.20 2.00 -22.91
C VAL A 24 -7.64 2.53 -22.84
N VAL A 25 -8.18 3.00 -23.96
CA VAL A 25 -9.57 3.47 -24.10
C VAL A 25 -10.59 2.39 -23.74
N GLU A 26 -10.32 1.14 -24.09
CA GLU A 26 -11.20 0.02 -23.77
C GLU A 26 -11.13 -0.33 -22.28
N VAL A 27 -9.92 -0.34 -21.72
CA VAL A 27 -9.70 -0.58 -20.29
C VAL A 27 -10.39 0.48 -19.43
N THR A 28 -10.25 1.76 -19.79
CA THR A 28 -10.84 2.87 -19.05
C THR A 28 -12.36 2.87 -19.14
N ARG A 29 -12.92 2.55 -20.31
CA ARG A 29 -14.37 2.38 -20.51
C ARG A 29 -14.94 1.25 -19.66
N LYS A 30 -14.31 0.07 -19.66
CA LYS A 30 -14.76 -1.09 -18.85
C LYS A 30 -14.69 -0.81 -17.34
N MET A 31 -13.66 -0.08 -16.90
CA MET A 31 -13.44 0.25 -15.49
C MET A 31 -14.25 1.47 -15.00
N GLY A 32 -14.86 2.23 -15.92
CA GLY A 32 -15.58 3.46 -15.61
C GLY A 32 -14.67 4.57 -15.07
N ILE A 33 -13.44 4.66 -15.58
CA ILE A 33 -12.44 5.67 -15.18
C ILE A 33 -12.04 6.55 -16.36
N SER A 34 -11.47 7.72 -16.09
CA SER A 34 -10.83 8.53 -17.12
C SER A 34 -9.45 8.00 -17.51
N GLU A 35 -9.00 8.28 -18.73
CA GLU A 35 -7.61 7.99 -19.15
C GLU A 35 -6.58 8.67 -18.25
N GLN A 36 -6.86 9.89 -17.79
CA GLN A 36 -6.00 10.58 -16.83
C GLN A 36 -5.80 9.76 -15.54
N THR A 37 -6.86 9.12 -15.05
CA THR A 37 -6.79 8.23 -13.88
C THR A 37 -5.90 7.02 -14.17
N PHE A 38 -6.07 6.41 -15.35
CA PHE A 38 -5.25 5.29 -15.79
C PHE A 38 -3.76 5.65 -15.84
N TYR A 39 -3.39 6.78 -16.45
CA TYR A 39 -1.98 7.20 -16.51
C TYR A 39 -1.40 7.57 -15.15
N ARG A 40 -2.21 8.11 -14.22
CA ARG A 40 -1.77 8.30 -12.82
C ARG A 40 -1.48 6.96 -12.13
N TRP A 41 -2.31 5.95 -12.37
CA TRP A 41 -2.05 4.59 -11.89
C TRP A 41 -0.81 3.99 -12.54
N LYS A 42 -0.65 4.14 -13.85
CA LYS A 42 0.56 3.68 -14.56
C LYS A 42 1.81 4.33 -13.97
N LYS A 43 1.83 5.64 -13.75
CA LYS A 43 2.98 6.32 -13.11
C LYS A 43 3.28 5.77 -11.69
N LYS A 44 2.26 5.38 -10.93
CA LYS A 44 2.41 4.91 -9.55
C LYS A 44 2.73 3.42 -9.44
N PHE A 45 2.21 2.60 -10.35
CA PHE A 45 2.18 1.13 -10.25
C PHE A 45 2.79 0.41 -11.46
N ALA A 46 3.30 1.13 -12.48
CA ALA A 46 3.96 0.50 -13.62
C ALA A 46 5.12 -0.40 -13.16
N GLY A 47 5.26 -1.56 -13.80
CA GLY A 47 6.27 -2.56 -13.45
C GLY A 47 5.93 -3.38 -12.19
N MET A 48 4.91 -3.00 -11.41
CA MET A 48 4.44 -3.80 -10.28
C MET A 48 3.29 -4.71 -10.71
N GLY A 49 3.56 -6.02 -10.77
CA GLY A 49 2.50 -7.02 -10.96
C GLY A 49 1.58 -7.13 -9.74
N VAL A 50 0.42 -7.76 -9.91
CA VAL A 50 -0.57 -7.99 -8.83
C VAL A 50 0.06 -8.67 -7.60
N ALA A 51 1.00 -9.60 -7.81
CA ALA A 51 1.73 -10.28 -6.73
C ALA A 51 2.63 -9.31 -5.94
N GLU A 52 3.31 -8.41 -6.62
CA GLU A 52 4.20 -7.41 -6.00
C GLU A 52 3.38 -6.39 -5.19
N VAL A 53 2.23 -5.96 -5.71
CA VAL A 53 1.29 -5.10 -4.99
C VAL A 53 0.78 -5.76 -3.71
N ARG A 54 0.41 -7.05 -3.78
CA ARG A 54 -0.03 -7.80 -2.59
C ARG A 54 1.08 -7.94 -1.55
N ARG A 55 2.29 -8.26 -2.00
CA ARG A 55 3.48 -8.37 -1.15
C ARG A 55 3.80 -7.04 -0.47
N LEU A 56 3.75 -5.94 -1.22
CA LEU A 56 4.00 -4.60 -0.69
C LEU A 56 2.99 -4.24 0.40
N LYS A 57 1.70 -4.53 0.19
CA LYS A 57 0.66 -4.30 1.20
C LYS A 57 0.86 -5.13 2.47
N GLN A 58 1.28 -6.38 2.35
CA GLN A 58 1.62 -7.24 3.50
C GLN A 58 2.80 -6.66 4.28
N LEU A 59 3.86 -6.27 3.57
CA LEU A 59 5.05 -5.65 4.18
C LEU A 59 4.71 -4.32 4.86
N GLU A 60 3.85 -3.49 4.29
CA GLU A 60 3.38 -2.25 4.91
C GLU A 60 2.61 -2.52 6.22
N GLU A 61 1.75 -3.54 6.24
CA GLU A 61 1.00 -3.92 7.44
C GLU A 61 1.91 -4.49 8.53
N GLU A 62 2.84 -5.37 8.18
CA GLU A 62 3.85 -5.90 9.09
C GLU A 62 4.75 -4.79 9.65
N ASN A 63 5.23 -3.89 8.79
CA ASN A 63 6.05 -2.76 9.21
C ASN A 63 5.31 -1.85 10.21
N LYS A 64 4.01 -1.61 9.98
CA LYS A 64 3.17 -0.86 10.92
C LYS A 64 3.08 -1.56 12.28
N LYS A 65 2.84 -2.88 12.30
CA LYS A 65 2.77 -3.68 13.54
C LYS A 65 4.10 -3.66 14.28
N LEU A 66 5.21 -3.85 13.56
CA LEU A 66 6.56 -3.81 14.13
C LEU A 66 6.88 -2.43 14.72
N LYS A 67 6.54 -1.35 14.03
CA LYS A 67 6.72 0.01 14.56
C LYS A 67 5.94 0.26 15.85
N GLN A 68 4.70 -0.21 15.92
CA GLN A 68 3.89 -0.11 17.15
C GLN A 68 4.55 -0.88 18.29
N LEU A 69 4.92 -2.14 18.05
CA LEU A 69 5.58 -2.98 19.05
C LEU A 69 6.88 -2.35 19.56
N VAL A 70 7.70 -1.81 18.66
CA VAL A 70 8.94 -1.11 19.02
C VAL A 70 8.66 0.13 19.86
N ALA A 71 7.62 0.90 19.54
CA ALA A 71 7.24 2.07 20.34
C ALA A 71 6.82 1.66 21.76
N ASP A 72 5.95 0.66 21.88
CA ASP A 72 5.45 0.15 23.17
C ASP A 72 6.61 -0.37 24.02
N LEU A 73 7.46 -1.24 23.46
CA LEU A 73 8.65 -1.76 24.16
C LEU A 73 9.66 -0.66 24.53
N SER A 74 9.78 0.39 23.72
CA SER A 74 10.66 1.51 24.03
C SER A 74 10.14 2.35 25.20
N LEU A 75 8.82 2.52 25.30
CA LEU A 75 8.17 3.18 26.43
C LEU A 75 8.33 2.35 27.71
N ASP A 76 8.05 1.05 27.66
CA ASP A 76 8.21 0.15 28.80
C ASP A 76 9.66 0.11 29.29
N LYS A 77 10.62 0.00 28.36
CA LYS A 77 12.04 0.07 28.70
C LYS A 77 12.39 1.37 29.41
N LYS A 78 11.89 2.51 28.94
CA LYS A 78 12.14 3.81 29.57
C LYS A 78 11.55 3.85 30.98
N MET A 79 10.31 3.40 31.17
CA MET A 79 9.67 3.34 32.49
C MET A 79 10.49 2.46 33.45
N LEU A 80 10.93 1.28 33.02
CA LEU A 80 11.76 0.40 33.84
C LEU A 80 13.11 1.03 34.19
N GLN A 81 13.74 1.74 33.25
CA GLN A 81 14.98 2.48 33.51
C GLN A 81 14.77 3.61 34.53
N ASP A 82 13.67 4.35 34.44
CA ASP A 82 13.35 5.43 35.37
C ASP A 82 13.10 4.87 36.78
N VAL A 83 12.41 3.72 36.91
CA VAL A 83 12.24 2.99 38.19
C VAL A 83 13.58 2.58 38.79
N VAL A 84 14.46 1.95 37.99
CA VAL A 84 15.80 1.52 38.46
C VAL A 84 16.66 2.72 38.86
N GLN A 85 16.50 3.86 38.19
CA GLN A 85 17.23 5.09 38.50
C GLN A 85 16.60 5.88 39.66
N GLY A 86 15.48 5.41 40.25
CA GLY A 86 14.78 6.10 41.34
C GLY A 86 14.17 7.44 40.92
N LYS A 87 13.82 7.61 39.64
CA LYS A 87 13.24 8.83 39.06
C LYS A 87 11.71 8.81 39.01
N VAL A 88 11.08 7.92 39.77
CA VAL A 88 9.63 7.73 39.86
C VAL A 88 9.12 8.23 41.20
#